data_AF-A0AB34PMR9-F1
#
_entry.id   AF-A0AB34PMR9-F1
#
_cell.length_a   1.000
_cell.length_b   1.000
_cell.length_c   1.000
_cell.angle_alpha   90.00
_cell.angle_beta   90.00
_cell.angle_gamma   90.00
#
_symmetry.space_group_name_H-M   'P 1'
#
loop_
_entity.id
_entity.type
_entity.pdbx_description
1 polymer ?
#
loop_
_entity_poly.entity_id
_entity_poly.type
_entity_poly.pdbx_seq_one_letter_code
_entity_poly.pdbx_strand_id
1 'polypeptide(L)'
;TTSTITAPPGGTDTVIIREPPNYTVTTTEYWSQSYATTTTVTAPPGGTDTVIIREPPNPTVTTTEYWSQSYATTTTVTGPPGGTDTVIIREPPNQTVTTTEYWSQSYATTTTVTAPPGGTDTVIIREPPNPTVTTTEYWSQSYATTTTVTGPPGGTDTVIIREPPNPTV
;
A
#
# COMPACT_ATOMS: atom_id res chain seq x y z
N THR A 1 -30.09 50.74 17.95
CA THR A 1 -30.56 52.05 18.46
C THR A 1 -31.96 52.31 17.96
N THR A 2 -32.83 52.84 18.83
CA THR A 2 -34.17 53.27 18.45
C THR A 2 -34.24 54.79 18.48
N SER A 3 -34.81 55.40 17.46
CA SER A 3 -34.98 56.85 17.38
C SER A 3 -36.38 57.16 16.86
N THR A 4 -37.09 58.02 17.58
CA THR A 4 -38.44 58.46 17.20
C THR A 4 -38.36 59.87 16.64
N ILE A 5 -38.94 60.06 15.47
CA ILE A 5 -39.14 61.36 14.82
C ILE A 5 -40.60 61.73 15.06
N THR A 6 -40.83 62.65 16.00
CA THR A 6 -42.18 63.10 16.37
C THR A 6 -42.71 64.12 15.37
N ALA A 7 -43.92 63.90 14.88
CA ALA A 7 -44.61 64.80 13.98
C ALA A 7 -45.40 65.88 14.75
N PRO A 8 -45.78 66.99 14.08
CA PRO A 8 -46.70 67.96 14.66
C PRO A 8 -48.07 67.34 15.00
N PRO A 9 -48.89 67.99 15.86
CA PRO A 9 -50.22 67.50 16.22
C PRO A 9 -51.08 67.21 14.97
N GLY A 10 -51.60 65.98 14.89
CA GLY A 10 -52.36 65.49 13.72
C GLY A 10 -51.51 64.79 12.66
N GLY A 11 -50.18 64.78 12.79
CA GLY A 11 -49.26 64.02 11.95
C GLY A 11 -48.93 62.62 12.50
N THR A 12 -48.18 61.83 11.72
CA THR A 12 -47.74 60.48 12.09
C THR A 12 -46.28 60.48 12.51
N ASP A 13 -46.01 60.04 13.74
CA ASP A 13 -44.65 59.81 14.22
C ASP A 13 -43.98 58.65 13.46
N THR A 14 -42.68 58.76 13.23
CA THR A 14 -41.87 57.69 12.61
C THR A 14 -40.89 57.12 13.62
N VAL A 15 -40.92 55.80 13.84
CA VAL A 15 -39.94 55.11 14.68
C VAL A 15 -38.93 54.38 13.80
N ILE A 16 -37.65 54.72 13.95
CA ILE A 16 -36.54 54.07 13.25
C ILE A 16 -35.83 53.14 14.23
N ILE A 17 -35.76 51.86 13.89
CA ILE A 17 -35.02 50.85 14.64
C ILE A 17 -33.80 50.45 13.80
N ARG A 18 -32.60 50.64 14.37
CA ARG A 18 -31.34 50.18 13.77
C ARG A 18 -30.78 49.07 14.62
N GLU A 19 -30.70 47.87 14.08
CA GLU A 19 -30.16 46.73 14.79
C GLU A 19 -28.77 46.36 14.28
N PRO A 20 -27.86 45.91 15.15
CA PRO A 20 -26.58 45.39 14.72
C PRO A 20 -26.77 44.12 13.86
N PRO A 21 -25.90 43.88 12.87
CA PRO A 21 -25.96 42.65 12.09
C PRO A 21 -25.65 41.45 12.99
N ASN A 22 -26.25 40.31 12.65
CA ASN A 22 -25.92 39.05 13.32
C ASN A 22 -24.54 38.57 12.88
N TYR A 23 -23.83 37.91 13.80
CA TYR A 23 -22.66 37.10 13.44
C TYR A 23 -23.13 35.76 12.86
N THR A 24 -22.29 35.12 12.05
CA THR A 24 -22.61 33.78 11.51
C THR A 24 -21.57 32.78 11.94
N VAL A 25 -22.01 31.64 12.46
CA VAL A 25 -21.16 30.46 12.72
C VAL A 25 -21.59 29.32 11.82
N THR A 26 -20.64 28.49 11.41
CA THR A 26 -20.89 27.29 10.61
C THR A 26 -20.49 26.06 11.39
N THR A 27 -21.38 25.09 11.45
CA THR A 27 -21.14 23.78 12.07
C THR A 27 -21.41 22.69 11.05
N THR A 28 -20.48 21.75 10.93
CA THR A 28 -20.67 20.54 10.13
C THR A 28 -20.92 19.35 11.06
N GLU A 29 -21.96 18.59 10.78
CA GLU A 29 -22.31 17.35 11.50
C GLU A 29 -22.56 16.21 10.52
N TYR A 30 -22.30 14.98 10.96
CA TYR A 30 -22.49 13.79 10.14
C TYR A 30 -23.85 13.13 10.40
N TRP A 31 -24.50 12.67 9.34
CA TRP A 31 -25.80 12.00 9.42
C TRP A 31 -25.90 10.76 8.52
N SER A 32 -26.98 10.00 8.66
CA SER A 32 -27.16 8.70 7.99
C SER A 32 -27.72 8.79 6.56
N GLN A 33 -28.04 9.98 6.09
CA GLN A 33 -28.62 10.20 4.75
C GLN A 33 -27.50 10.27 3.72
N SER A 34 -27.79 9.94 2.46
CA SER A 34 -26.80 9.87 1.37
C SER A 34 -26.53 11.20 0.66
N TYR A 35 -27.07 12.30 1.17
CA TYR A 35 -26.95 13.63 0.57
C TYR A 35 -26.55 14.65 1.63
N ALA A 36 -25.94 15.75 1.20
CA ALA A 36 -25.64 16.88 2.07
C ALA A 36 -26.85 17.83 2.17
N THR A 37 -27.03 18.49 3.31
CA THR A 37 -27.96 19.61 3.45
C THR A 37 -27.33 20.78 4.17
N THR A 38 -27.82 21.97 3.85
CA THR A 38 -27.47 23.20 4.56
C THR A 38 -28.75 23.83 5.09
N THR A 39 -28.75 24.22 6.36
CA THR A 39 -29.87 24.91 7.00
C THR A 39 -29.33 26.11 7.75
N THR A 40 -29.90 27.29 7.49
CA THR A 40 -29.56 28.51 8.23
C THR A 40 -30.63 28.77 9.28
N VAL A 41 -30.22 28.88 10.54
CA VAL A 41 -31.05 29.31 11.66
C VAL A 41 -30.69 30.77 11.96
N THR A 42 -31.64 31.67 11.71
CA THR A 42 -31.44 33.11 11.92
C THR A 42 -31.81 33.48 13.36
N ALA A 43 -30.88 34.15 14.05
CA ALA A 43 -31.11 34.66 15.39
C ALA A 43 -31.83 36.02 15.38
N PRO A 44 -32.42 36.43 16.51
CA PRO A 44 -32.84 37.80 16.68
C PRO A 44 -31.68 38.78 16.49
N PRO A 45 -31.97 40.06 16.21
CA PRO A 45 -30.95 41.04 15.85
C PRO A 45 -29.92 41.28 16.96
N GLY A 46 -28.64 41.30 16.60
CA GLY A 46 -27.51 41.30 17.53
C GLY A 46 -27.15 39.94 18.10
N GLY A 47 -27.80 38.87 17.63
CA GLY A 47 -27.49 37.49 17.95
C GLY A 47 -26.52 36.84 16.96
N THR A 48 -26.50 35.50 16.98
CA THR A 48 -25.63 34.68 16.11
C THR A 48 -26.47 33.72 15.28
N ASP A 49 -26.45 33.92 13.97
CA ASP A 49 -27.00 32.98 13.01
C ASP A 49 -26.13 31.72 12.96
N THR A 50 -26.77 30.56 12.82
CA THR A 50 -26.07 29.27 12.71
C THR A 50 -26.35 28.64 11.35
N VAL A 51 -25.30 28.36 10.60
CA VAL A 51 -25.36 27.53 9.39
C VAL A 51 -24.99 26.10 9.80
N ILE A 52 -25.95 25.20 9.64
CA ILE A 52 -25.79 23.77 9.93
C ILE A 52 -25.62 23.05 8.60
N ILE A 53 -24.45 22.45 8.42
CA ILE A 53 -24.14 21.57 7.29
C ILE A 53 -24.23 20.13 7.78
N ARG A 54 -25.12 19.35 7.19
CA ARG A 54 -25.29 17.92 7.47
C ARG A 54 -24.78 17.12 6.30
N GLU A 55 -23.76 16.30 6.52
CA GLU A 55 -23.11 15.55 5.46
C GLU A 55 -23.07 14.04 5.77
N PRO A 56 -23.19 13.17 4.76
CA PRO A 56 -22.94 11.75 4.98
C PRO A 56 -21.46 11.53 5.29
N PRO A 57 -21.09 10.55 6.13
CA PRO A 57 -19.69 10.19 6.33
C PRO A 57 -19.12 9.55 5.06
N ASN A 58 -17.85 9.84 4.76
CA ASN A 58 -17.13 9.18 3.69
C ASN A 58 -16.47 7.90 4.21
N PRO A 59 -16.78 6.70 3.66
CA PRO A 59 -15.92 5.54 3.87
C PRO A 59 -14.51 5.79 3.32
N THR A 60 -13.51 5.13 3.91
CA THR A 60 -12.13 5.18 3.46
C THR A 60 -11.72 3.85 2.82
N VAL A 61 -11.08 3.93 1.64
CA VAL A 61 -10.43 2.78 1.00
C VAL A 61 -8.94 3.03 0.86
N THR A 62 -8.15 1.96 0.90
CA THR A 62 -6.69 2.04 0.75
C THR A 62 -6.26 1.26 -0.48
N THR A 63 -5.42 1.87 -1.30
CA THR A 63 -4.81 1.21 -2.47
C THR A 63 -3.29 1.38 -2.39
N THR A 64 -2.57 0.29 -2.65
CA THR A 64 -1.11 0.30 -2.76
C THR A 64 -0.72 0.13 -4.22
N GLU A 65 0.15 1.01 -4.73
CA GLU A 65 0.71 0.93 -6.08
C GLU A 65 2.23 1.04 -6.04
N TYR A 66 2.88 0.48 -7.07
CA TYR A 66 4.33 0.53 -7.19
C TYR A 66 4.78 1.68 -8.09
N TRP A 67 5.86 2.35 -7.70
CA TRP A 67 6.43 3.46 -8.47
C TRP A 67 7.96 3.43 -8.51
N SER A 68 8.55 4.26 -9.37
CA SER A 68 9.98 4.24 -9.66
C SER A 68 10.85 4.98 -8.63
N GLN A 69 10.26 5.63 -7.62
CA GLN A 69 11.02 6.36 -6.62
C GLN A 69 11.50 5.46 -5.49
N SER A 70 12.60 5.82 -4.84
CA SER A 70 13.23 5.03 -3.78
C SER A 70 12.61 5.21 -2.39
N TYR A 71 11.45 5.87 -2.28
CA TYR A 71 10.78 6.15 -1.01
C TYR A 71 9.29 5.86 -1.13
N ALA A 72 8.63 5.60 0.00
CA ALA A 72 7.19 5.45 0.03
C ALA A 72 6.49 6.81 0.20
N THR A 73 5.28 6.96 -0.35
CA THR A 73 4.41 8.11 -0.09
C THR A 73 2.99 7.69 0.22
N THR A 74 2.33 8.46 1.07
CA THR A 74 0.90 8.32 1.34
C THR A 74 0.20 9.61 0.95
N THR A 75 -0.88 9.50 0.20
CA THR A 75 -1.72 10.64 -0.18
C THR A 75 -3.18 10.29 0.09
N THR A 76 -3.87 11.14 0.83
CA THR A 76 -5.31 11.01 1.05
C THR A 76 -6.03 11.92 0.08
N VAL A 77 -6.92 11.34 -0.73
CA VAL A 77 -7.86 12.04 -1.58
C VAL A 77 -9.22 12.01 -0.90
N THR A 78 -9.68 13.17 -0.42
CA THR A 78 -10.99 13.29 0.20
C THR A 78 -12.07 13.36 -0.87
N GLY A 79 -13.06 12.48 -0.77
CA GLY A 79 -14.22 12.49 -1.64
C GLY A 79 -15.19 13.64 -1.32
N PRO A 80 -16.13 13.96 -2.22
CA PRO A 80 -17.25 14.83 -1.86
C PRO A 80 -18.10 14.19 -0.74
N PRO A 81 -19.00 14.92 -0.07
CA PRO A 81 -19.87 14.36 0.97
C PRO A 81 -20.68 13.14 0.48
N GLY A 82 -20.58 12.03 1.22
CA GLY A 82 -21.16 10.74 0.81
C GLY A 82 -20.42 10.01 -0.31
N GLY A 83 -19.26 10.53 -0.69
CA GLY A 83 -18.31 9.90 -1.62
C GLY A 83 -17.44 8.88 -0.90
N THR A 84 -16.21 8.71 -1.37
CA THR A 84 -15.24 7.80 -0.76
C THR A 84 -13.90 8.50 -0.66
N ASP A 85 -13.31 8.46 0.52
CA ASP A 85 -11.94 8.90 0.73
C ASP A 85 -11.00 7.79 0.28
N THR A 86 -9.98 8.13 -0.52
CA THR A 86 -9.02 7.15 -1.01
C THR A 86 -7.64 7.47 -0.44
N VAL A 87 -7.07 6.52 0.29
CA VAL A 87 -5.67 6.55 0.72
C VAL A 87 -4.85 5.81 -0.32
N ILE A 88 -4.01 6.54 -1.04
CA ILE A 88 -3.10 6.00 -2.04
C ILE A 88 -1.72 5.89 -1.40
N ILE A 89 -1.22 4.67 -1.30
CA ILE A 89 0.12 4.35 -0.85
C ILE A 89 0.94 4.01 -2.08
N ARG A 90 2.05 4.72 -2.29
CA ARG A 90 2.99 4.45 -3.38
C ARG A 90 4.29 3.98 -2.81
N GLU A 91 4.72 2.81 -3.22
CA GLU A 91 5.90 2.12 -2.66
C GLU A 91 6.88 1.74 -3.76
N PRO A 92 8.21 1.79 -3.52
CA PRO A 92 9.16 1.21 -4.44
C PRO A 92 9.01 -0.32 -4.46
N PRO A 93 9.18 -0.99 -5.60
CA PRO A 93 9.21 -2.44 -5.63
C PRO A 93 10.44 -2.98 -4.90
N ASN A 94 10.31 -4.14 -4.26
CA ASN A 94 11.45 -4.85 -3.70
C ASN A 94 12.21 -5.59 -4.80
N GLN A 95 13.53 -5.63 -4.68
CA GLN A 95 14.35 -6.56 -5.46
C GLN A 95 14.32 -7.95 -4.82
N THR A 96 14.59 -9.00 -5.58
CA THR A 96 14.68 -10.35 -5.04
C THR A 96 16.05 -10.95 -5.33
N VAL A 97 16.71 -11.46 -4.29
CA VAL A 97 17.93 -12.27 -4.41
C VAL A 97 17.67 -13.69 -3.95
N THR A 98 18.41 -14.65 -4.50
CA THR A 98 18.31 -16.06 -4.11
C THR A 98 19.67 -16.54 -3.62
N THR A 99 19.68 -17.20 -2.47
CA THR A 99 20.86 -17.81 -1.88
C THR A 99 20.58 -19.28 -1.63
N THR A 100 21.53 -20.14 -2.03
CA THR A 100 21.48 -21.57 -1.70
C THR A 100 22.50 -21.87 -0.62
N GLU A 101 22.05 -22.53 0.44
CA GLU A 101 22.87 -22.98 1.56
C GLU A 101 22.74 -24.49 1.74
N TYR A 102 23.80 -25.12 2.23
CA TYR A 102 23.77 -26.56 2.51
C TYR A 102 23.52 -26.83 3.99
N TRP A 103 22.66 -27.81 4.28
CA TRP A 103 22.29 -28.19 5.64
C TRP A 103 22.24 -29.71 5.85
N SER A 104 22.09 -30.14 7.11
CA SER A 104 22.20 -31.55 7.49
C SER A 104 20.91 -32.36 7.31
N GLN A 105 19.81 -31.72 6.96
CA GLN A 105 18.52 -32.37 6.74
C GLN A 105 18.50 -33.04 5.37
N SER A 106 17.73 -34.11 5.22
CA SER A 106 17.64 -34.91 3.98
C SER A 106 16.64 -34.36 2.95
N TYR A 107 16.16 -33.13 3.13
CA TYR A 107 15.17 -32.50 2.26
C TYR A 107 15.55 -31.05 1.97
N ALA A 108 15.05 -30.51 0.86
CA ALA A 108 15.21 -29.10 0.55
C ALA A 108 14.12 -28.25 1.22
N THR A 109 14.44 -27.01 1.57
CA THR A 109 13.43 -26.00 1.96
C THR A 109 13.65 -24.70 1.24
N THR A 110 12.56 -23.97 1.01
CA THR A 110 12.58 -22.62 0.47
C THR A 110 11.87 -21.71 1.45
N THR A 111 12.55 -20.64 1.87
CA THR A 111 11.99 -19.61 2.73
C THR A 111 12.18 -18.26 2.05
N THR A 112 11.10 -17.50 1.92
CA THR A 112 11.18 -16.11 1.46
C THR A 112 11.15 -15.16 2.65
N VAL A 113 12.14 -14.30 2.76
CA VAL A 113 12.19 -13.18 3.71
C VAL A 113 11.86 -11.91 2.95
N THR A 114 10.71 -11.32 3.24
CA THR A 114 10.27 -10.08 2.61
C THR A 114 10.83 -8.87 3.36
N ALA A 115 11.44 -7.94 2.63
CA ALA A 115 11.96 -6.69 3.16
C ALA A 115 10.88 -5.60 3.19
N PRO A 116 11.08 -4.51 3.95
CA PRO A 116 10.28 -3.30 3.80
C PRO A 116 10.31 -2.75 2.36
N PRO A 117 9.36 -1.88 1.97
CA PRO A 117 9.28 -1.33 0.62
C PRO A 117 10.58 -0.69 0.13
N GLY A 118 10.99 -1.02 -1.10
CA GLY A 118 12.28 -0.64 -1.70
C GLY A 118 13.49 -1.40 -1.17
N GLY A 119 13.26 -2.42 -0.34
CA GLY A 119 14.30 -3.30 0.16
C GLY A 119 14.64 -4.44 -0.79
N THR A 120 15.31 -5.46 -0.25
CA THR A 120 15.67 -6.68 -0.99
C THR A 120 15.08 -7.89 -0.28
N ASP A 121 14.09 -8.49 -0.92
CA ASP A 121 13.56 -9.79 -0.53
C ASP A 121 14.65 -10.85 -0.76
N THR A 122 14.78 -11.76 0.19
CA THR A 122 15.76 -12.85 0.12
C THR A 122 15.03 -14.19 0.07
N VAL A 123 15.21 -14.93 -1.01
CA VAL A 123 14.80 -16.33 -1.12
C VAL A 123 15.98 -17.19 -0.67
N ILE A 124 15.80 -17.89 0.44
CA ILE A 124 16.80 -18.80 1.00
C ILE A 124 16.37 -20.21 0.67
N ILE A 125 17.18 -20.88 -0.15
CA ILE A 125 17.03 -22.29 -0.46
C ILE A 125 18.04 -23.06 0.39
N ARG A 126 17.58 -24.01 1.19
CA ARG A 126 18.46 -24.90 1.97
C ARG A 126 18.35 -26.30 1.43
N GLU A 127 19.46 -26.89 1.04
CA GLU A 127 19.51 -28.19 0.38
C GLU A 127 20.50 -29.14 1.08
N PRO A 128 20.24 -30.46 1.10
CA PRO A 128 21.24 -31.42 1.55
C PRO A 128 22.40 -31.43 0.55
N PRO A 129 23.66 -31.60 0.99
CA PRO A 129 24.78 -31.76 0.07
C PRO A 129 24.68 -33.08 -0.69
N ASN A 130 25.05 -33.07 -1.97
CA ASN A 130 25.15 -34.29 -2.78
C ASN A 130 26.55 -34.90 -2.64
N PRO A 131 26.70 -36.14 -2.14
CA PRO A 131 27.95 -36.89 -2.31
C PRO A 131 28.26 -37.11 -3.79
N THR A 132 29.55 -37.22 -4.12
CA THR A 132 30.01 -37.54 -5.48
C THR A 132 30.57 -38.94 -5.57
N VAL A 133 30.12 -39.72 -6.55
CA VAL A 133 30.68 -41.03 -6.91
C VAL A 133 31.31 -40.95 -8.29
N THR A 134 32.45 -41.63 -8.48
CA THR A 134 33.12 -41.73 -9.78
C THR A 134 33.02 -43.15 -10.31
N THR A 135 32.64 -43.30 -11.58
CA THR A 135 32.62 -44.58 -12.29
C THR A 135 33.45 -44.47 -13.55
N THR A 136 34.33 -45.42 -13.77
CA THR A 136 35.10 -45.54 -15.02
C THR A 136 34.52 -46.67 -15.86
N GLU A 137 34.21 -46.37 -17.12
CA GLU A 137 33.76 -47.35 -18.10
C GLU A 137 34.61 -47.29 -19.38
N TYR A 138 34.72 -48.41 -20.07
CA TYR A 138 35.47 -48.50 -21.32
C TYR A 138 34.55 -48.35 -22.52
N TRP A 139 35.02 -47.63 -23.55
CA TRP A 139 34.25 -47.38 -24.77
C TRP A 139 35.12 -47.43 -26.02
N SER A 140 34.48 -47.54 -27.19
CA SER A 140 35.18 -47.82 -28.46
C SER A 140 35.98 -46.64 -29.04
N GLN A 141 35.89 -45.44 -28.45
CA GLN A 141 36.61 -44.28 -28.96
C GLN A 141 38.04 -44.24 -28.45
N SER A 142 38.93 -43.60 -29.21
CA SER A 142 40.36 -43.49 -28.91
C SER A 142 40.72 -42.41 -27.89
N TYR A 143 39.74 -41.77 -27.25
CA TYR A 143 39.96 -40.64 -26.34
C TYR A 143 39.10 -40.80 -25.08
N ALA A 144 39.51 -40.16 -23.99
CA ALA A 144 38.76 -40.17 -22.74
C ALA A 144 37.72 -39.04 -22.69
N THR A 145 36.61 -39.25 -22.00
CA THR A 145 35.63 -38.19 -21.68
C THR A 145 35.22 -38.23 -20.23
N THR A 146 35.01 -37.06 -19.63
CA THR A 146 34.43 -36.93 -18.29
C THR A 146 33.08 -36.25 -18.40
N THR A 147 32.05 -36.87 -17.82
CA THR A 147 30.71 -36.29 -17.72
C THR A 147 30.29 -36.26 -16.25
N THR A 148 29.88 -35.10 -15.76
CA THR A 148 29.29 -34.97 -14.42
C THR A 148 27.78 -34.92 -14.54
N VAL A 149 27.09 -35.80 -13.83
CA VAL A 149 25.64 -35.82 -13.68
C VAL A 149 25.31 -35.37 -12.26
N THR A 150 24.66 -34.21 -12.13
CA THR A 150 24.24 -33.67 -10.83
C THR A 150 22.92 -34.32 -10.41
N GLY A 151 22.89 -34.87 -9.20
CA GLY A 151 21.67 -35.42 -8.61
C GLY A 151 20.69 -34.33 -8.15
N PRO A 152 19.42 -34.67 -7.88
CA PRO A 152 18.53 -33.75 -7.17
C PRO A 152 19.07 -33.44 -5.76
N PRO A 153 18.57 -32.42 -5.05
CA PRO A 153 18.98 -32.10 -3.68
C PRO A 153 18.94 -33.31 -2.74
N GLY A 154 20.07 -33.66 -2.11
CA GLY A 154 20.26 -34.86 -1.29
C GLY A 154 20.40 -36.18 -2.07
N GLY A 155 20.54 -36.09 -3.39
CA GLY A 155 20.86 -37.19 -4.28
C GLY A 155 22.36 -37.46 -4.32
N THR A 156 22.83 -38.10 -5.38
CA THR A 156 24.26 -38.39 -5.58
C THR A 156 24.69 -37.85 -6.93
N ASP A 157 25.73 -37.04 -6.92
CA ASP A 157 26.38 -36.60 -8.14
C ASP A 157 27.24 -37.75 -8.66
N THR A 158 27.18 -38.01 -9.96
CA THR A 158 27.96 -39.10 -10.59
C THR A 158 28.90 -38.52 -11.62
N VAL A 159 30.20 -38.76 -11.45
CA VAL A 159 31.23 -38.49 -12.44
C VAL A 159 31.47 -39.77 -13.23
N ILE A 160 31.17 -39.74 -14.52
CA ILE A 160 31.39 -40.86 -15.45
C ILE A 160 32.63 -40.53 -16.26
N ILE A 161 33.66 -41.36 -16.12
CA ILE A 161 34.88 -41.31 -16.90
C ILE A 161 34.80 -42.43 -17.94
N ARG A 162 34.84 -42.09 -19.22
CA ARG A 162 34.96 -43.07 -20.31
C ARG A 162 36.37 -43.10 -20.82
N GLU A 163 36.99 -44.27 -20.88
CA GLU A 163 38.37 -44.45 -21.38
C GLU A 163 38.43 -45.44 -22.54
N PRO A 164 39.33 -45.25 -23.53
CA PRO A 164 39.62 -46.29 -24.51
C PRO A 164 40.11 -47.57 -23.81
N PRO A 165 39.74 -48.77 -24.29
CA PRO A 165 40.32 -50.00 -23.77
C PRO A 165 41.83 -50.01 -23.98
N ASN A 166 42.58 -50.32 -22.92
CA ASN A 166 44.03 -50.48 -23.02
C ASN A 166 44.34 -51.76 -23.81
N PRO A 167 45.03 -51.70 -24.97
CA PRO A 167 45.38 -52.91 -25.70
C PRO A 167 46.38 -53.72 -24.87
N THR A 168 45.95 -54.87 -24.36
CA THR A 168 46.86 -55.85 -23.75
C THR A 168 47.77 -56.44 -24.83
N VAL A 169 49.08 -56.33 -24.62
CA VAL A 169 50.15 -56.89 -25.48
C VAL A 169 50.26 -58.39 -25.29
#